data_AF-A0A835HJY0-F1
#
_entry.id   AF-A0A835HJY0-F1
#
_cell.length_a   1.000
_cell.length_b   1.000
_cell.length_c   1.000
_cell.angle_alpha   90.00
_cell.angle_beta   90.00
_cell.angle_gamma   90.00
#
_symmetry.space_group_name_H-M   'P 1'
#
loop_
_entity.id
_entity.type
_entity.pdbx_description
1 polymer ?
#
loop_
_entity_poly.entity_id
_entity_poly.type
_entity_poly.pdbx_seq_one_letter_code
_entity_poly.pdbx_strand_id
1 'polypeptide(L)'
;MGFVKANTDGSTLGNPGYSVAGVIFRGTNAELLGVLAHCTILWKLQARWKIHKLDYWYISHTYREVNLGADTVAKQGATLTQRDNLWSSTRPNFITKLDVLTGNTIDLVKS
;
A
#
# COMPACT_ATOMS: atom_id res chain seq x y z
N MET A 1 14.72 2.85 18.08
CA MET A 1 14.42 1.94 16.96
C MET A 1 13.10 2.39 16.35
N GLY A 2 13.08 2.71 15.05
CA GLY A 2 11.86 3.14 14.37
C GLY A 2 11.15 1.95 13.71
N PHE A 3 9.82 1.98 13.69
CA PHE A 3 9.01 1.04 12.91
C PHE A 3 8.68 1.64 11.55
N VAL A 4 8.65 0.80 10.52
CA VAL A 4 8.09 1.13 9.22
C VAL A 4 6.72 0.49 9.13
N LYS A 5 5.70 1.30 8.85
CA LYS A 5 4.34 0.83 8.61
C LYS A 5 4.12 0.71 7.10
N ALA A 6 3.77 -0.48 6.64
CA ALA A 6 3.35 -0.72 5.27
C ALA A 6 1.82 -0.89 5.23
N ASN A 7 1.13 0.03 4.56
CA ASN A 7 -0.29 -0.05 4.29
C ASN A 7 -0.50 -0.64 2.90
N THR A 8 -1.32 -1.69 2.79
CA THR A 8 -1.52 -2.42 1.54
C THR A 8 -2.99 -2.47 1.15
N ASP A 9 -3.30 -2.40 -0.14
CA ASP A 9 -4.64 -2.64 -0.67
C ASP A 9 -4.59 -3.30 -2.06
N GLY A 10 -5.72 -3.85 -2.51
CA GLY A 10 -5.86 -4.55 -3.78
C GLY A 10 -6.95 -3.93 -4.67
N SER A 11 -6.69 -3.85 -5.97
CA SER A 11 -7.70 -3.45 -6.98
C SER A 11 -7.69 -4.40 -8.16
N THR A 12 -8.85 -4.67 -8.76
CA THR A 12 -9.01 -5.59 -9.89
C THR A 12 -9.87 -4.99 -11.01
N LEU A 13 -9.53 -5.28 -12.27
CA LEU A 13 -10.21 -4.79 -13.47
C LEU A 13 -11.05 -5.89 -14.14
N GLY A 14 -11.98 -6.50 -13.40
CA GLY A 14 -12.92 -7.51 -13.91
C GLY A 14 -12.33 -8.90 -14.15
N ASN A 15 -13.14 -9.83 -14.67
CA ASN A 15 -12.72 -11.18 -15.06
C ASN A 15 -13.11 -11.47 -16.53
N PRO A 16 -12.15 -11.77 -17.45
CA PRO A 16 -10.71 -11.80 -17.23
C PRO A 16 -10.11 -10.38 -17.16
N GLY A 17 -9.35 -10.08 -16.10
CA GLY A 17 -8.77 -8.77 -15.86
C GLY A 17 -7.55 -8.76 -14.93
N TYR A 18 -6.85 -7.62 -14.90
CA TYR A 18 -5.64 -7.43 -14.10
C TYR A 18 -5.95 -7.24 -12.62
N SER A 19 -4.95 -7.50 -11.79
CA SER A 19 -5.01 -7.26 -10.36
C SER A 19 -3.75 -6.58 -9.87
N VAL A 20 -3.95 -5.63 -8.98
CA VAL A 20 -2.92 -4.72 -8.55
C VAL A 20 -2.87 -4.72 -7.04
N ALA A 21 -1.66 -4.84 -6.50
CA ALA A 21 -1.37 -4.58 -5.10
C ALA A 21 -0.74 -3.19 -4.97
N GLY A 22 -1.40 -2.29 -4.25
CA GLY A 22 -0.88 -0.99 -3.87
C GLY A 22 -0.31 -1.00 -2.46
N VAL A 23 0.85 -0.38 -2.25
CA VAL A 23 1.55 -0.31 -0.96
C VAL A 23 2.05 1.11 -0.71
N ILE A 24 1.85 1.60 0.51
CA ILE A 24 2.44 2.82 1.05
C ILE A 24 3.34 2.48 2.23
N PHE A 25 4.58 2.95 2.20
CA PHE A 25 5.53 2.84 3.30
C PHE A 25 5.62 4.14 4.08
N ARG A 26 5.51 4.05 5.40
CA ARG A 26 5.61 5.20 6.32
C ARG A 26 6.61 4.95 7.42
N GLY A 27 7.33 6.01 7.79
CA GLY A 27 8.21 6.00 8.93
C GLY A 27 7.48 6.29 10.24
N THR A 28 8.26 6.39 11.31
CA THR A 28 7.72 6.53 12.68
C THR A 28 7.09 7.90 12.93
N ASN A 29 7.46 8.93 12.16
CA ASN A 29 6.85 10.27 12.24
C ASN A 29 5.70 10.44 11.23
N ALA A 30 5.12 9.32 10.76
CA ALA A 30 4.11 9.28 9.69
C ALA A 30 4.57 9.92 8.36
N GLU A 31 5.88 10.09 8.17
CA GLU A 31 6.46 10.55 6.93
C GLU A 31 6.33 9.46 5.85
N LEU A 32 6.03 9.88 4.62
CA LEU A 32 5.99 8.97 3.49
C LEU A 32 7.42 8.58 3.09
N LEU A 33 7.73 7.28 3.13
CA LEU A 33 9.01 6.73 2.72
C LEU A 33 9.00 6.25 1.27
N GLY A 34 7.83 5.83 0.78
CA GLY A 34 7.69 5.38 -0.60
C GLY A 34 6.34 4.76 -0.91
N VAL A 35 6.13 4.53 -2.21
CA VAL A 35 4.91 3.99 -2.78
C VAL A 35 5.26 2.92 -3.81
N LEU A 36 4.54 1.80 -3.78
CA LEU A 36 4.64 0.72 -4.75
C LEU A 36 3.25 0.37 -5.29
N ALA A 37 3.10 0.27 -6.61
CA ALA A 37 1.97 -0.43 -7.22
C ALA A 37 2.49 -1.55 -8.12
N HIS A 38 2.06 -2.79 -7.85
CA HIS A 38 2.46 -3.96 -8.62
C HIS A 38 1.25 -4.56 -9.33
N CYS A 39 1.26 -4.49 -10.66
CA CYS A 39 0.22 -5.08 -11.51
C CYS A 39 0.63 -6.48 -11.95
N THR A 40 -0.27 -7.45 -11.76
CA THR A 40 -0.11 -8.81 -12.27
C THR A 40 -1.48 -9.42 -12.59
N ILE A 41 -1.47 -10.61 -13.16
CA ILE A 41 -2.71 -11.37 -13.39
C ILE A 41 -3.00 -12.20 -12.13
N LEU A 42 -4.27 -12.27 -11.70
CA LEU A 42 -4.70 -12.90 -10.43
C LEU A 42 -4.01 -14.25 -10.15
N TRP A 43 -4.04 -15.16 -11.11
CA TRP A 43 -3.47 -16.51 -10.94
C TRP A 43 -1.93 -16.52 -10.85
N LYS A 44 -1.25 -15.46 -11.31
CA LYS A 44 0.21 -15.28 -11.15
C LYS A 44 0.59 -14.66 -9.81
N LEU A 45 -0.32 -13.94 -9.14
CA LEU A 45 -0.09 -13.39 -7.80
C LEU A 45 0.03 -14.53 -6.78
N GLN A 46 -0.81 -15.56 -6.88
CA GLN A 46 -0.79 -16.73 -6.00
C GLN A 46 0.55 -17.48 -6.03
N ALA A 47 1.27 -17.47 -7.16
CA ALA A 47 2.51 -18.23 -7.35
C ALA A 47 3.80 -17.52 -6.91
N ARG A 48 3.75 -16.26 -6.45
CA ARG A 48 4.95 -15.41 -6.27
C ARG A 48 5.23 -14.92 -4.84
N TRP A 49 4.37 -15.19 -3.86
CA TRP A 49 4.60 -14.76 -2.48
C TRP A 49 5.73 -15.57 -1.82
N LYS A 50 6.96 -15.12 -2.02
CA LYS A 50 8.09 -15.44 -1.15
C LYS A 50 8.24 -14.28 -0.17
N ILE A 51 7.62 -14.39 1.01
CA ILE A 51 7.88 -13.45 2.09
C ILE A 51 9.31 -13.74 2.55
N HIS A 52 10.24 -12.84 2.21
CA HIS A 52 11.60 -12.92 2.69
C HIS A 52 11.64 -12.67 4.20
N LYS A 53 12.57 -13.34 4.88
CA LYS A 53 12.73 -13.39 6.33
C LYS A 53 12.84 -11.97 6.92
N LEU A 54 11.79 -11.50 7.58
CA LEU A 54 11.84 -10.33 8.46
C LEU A 54 11.95 -10.83 9.89
N ASP A 55 12.95 -10.35 10.62
CA ASP A 55 13.20 -10.80 12.00
C ASP A 55 12.10 -10.33 12.97
N TYR A 56 11.47 -9.19 12.70
CA TYR A 56 10.40 -8.62 13.52
C TYR A 56 9.32 -7.96 12.66
N TRP A 57 8.12 -8.53 12.61
CA TRP A 57 6.95 -7.97 11.94
C TRP A 57 5.66 -8.44 12.62
N TYR A 58 4.58 -7.67 12.45
CA TYR A 58 3.22 -8.08 12.79
C TYR A 58 2.25 -7.51 11.75
N ILE A 59 1.12 -8.18 11.55
CA ILE A 59 0.02 -7.67 10.72
C ILE A 59 -1.02 -7.06 11.67
N SER A 60 -1.46 -5.85 11.37
CA SER A 60 -2.60 -5.21 12.04
C SER A 60 -3.68 -4.90 11.02
N HIS A 61 -4.92 -5.22 11.35
CA HIS A 61 -6.06 -4.78 10.56
C HIS A 61 -6.32 -3.28 10.79
N THR A 62 -6.68 -2.55 9.73
CA THR A 62 -7.06 -1.13 9.80
C THR A 62 -8.39 -0.92 9.08
N TYR A 63 -9.17 0.07 9.52
CA TYR A 63 -10.38 0.47 8.81
C TYR A 63 -10.06 0.95 7.38
N ARG A 64 -10.97 0.70 6.45
CA ARG A 64 -10.81 1.09 5.03
C ARG A 64 -10.60 2.61 4.87
N GLU A 65 -11.28 3.41 5.68
CA GLU A 65 -11.20 4.87 5.71
C GLU A 65 -9.82 5.40 6.16
N VAL A 66 -9.05 4.57 6.85
CA VAL A 66 -7.69 4.84 7.36
C VAL A 66 -6.62 4.32 6.37
N ASN A 67 -7.05 3.59 5.32
CA ASN A 67 -6.19 2.98 4.29
C ASN A 67 -6.32 3.65 2.90
N LEU A 68 -6.91 4.86 2.85
CA LEU A 68 -7.23 5.57 1.60
C LEU A 68 -6.02 5.70 0.66
N GLY A 69 -4.83 5.95 1.20
CA GLY A 69 -3.65 6.05 0.37
C GLY A 69 -3.30 4.74 -0.35
N ALA A 70 -3.35 3.59 0.32
CA ALA A 70 -3.04 2.32 -0.32
C ALA A 70 -4.09 1.93 -1.38
N ASP A 71 -5.38 2.25 -1.13
CA ASP A 71 -6.46 2.11 -2.12
C ASP A 71 -6.23 2.99 -3.35
N THR A 72 -5.86 4.27 -3.15
CA THR A 72 -5.52 5.19 -4.25
C THR A 72 -4.33 4.67 -5.07
N VAL A 73 -3.30 4.13 -4.42
CA VAL A 73 -2.15 3.51 -5.11
C VAL A 73 -2.58 2.26 -5.89
N ALA A 74 -3.43 1.43 -5.31
CA ALA A 74 -3.92 0.22 -5.98
C ALA A 74 -4.75 0.57 -7.22
N LYS A 75 -5.63 1.57 -7.12
CA LYS A 75 -6.43 2.08 -8.25
C LYS A 75 -5.56 2.71 -9.32
N GLN A 76 -4.57 3.51 -8.92
CA GLN A 76 -3.63 4.10 -9.88
C GLN A 76 -2.80 3.01 -10.58
N GLY A 77 -2.39 1.97 -9.86
CA GLY A 77 -1.70 0.85 -10.50
C GLY A 77 -2.60 0.06 -11.45
N ALA A 78 -3.92 0.02 -11.21
CA ALA A 78 -4.87 -0.61 -12.12
C ALA A 78 -4.99 0.13 -13.46
N THR A 79 -4.77 1.46 -13.48
CA THR A 79 -4.76 2.24 -14.72
C THR A 79 -3.45 2.12 -15.51
N LEU A 80 -2.42 1.47 -14.96
CA LEU A 80 -1.16 1.22 -15.65
C LEU A 80 -1.28 0.07 -16.66
N THR A 81 -0.53 0.17 -17.76
CA THR A 81 -0.42 -0.92 -18.75
C THR A 81 0.20 -2.18 -18.13
N GLN A 82 -0.11 -3.34 -18.73
CA GLN A 82 0.03 -4.74 -18.24
C GLN A 82 1.37 -5.16 -17.59
N ARG A 83 2.39 -4.31 -17.50
CA ARG A 83 3.72 -4.64 -16.95
C ARG A 83 4.39 -3.52 -16.17
N ASP A 84 3.70 -2.39 -15.99
CA ASP A 84 4.34 -1.26 -15.35
C ASP A 84 4.16 -1.35 -13.84
N ASN A 85 5.28 -1.25 -13.15
CA ASN A 85 5.30 -1.07 -11.71
C ASN A 85 5.49 0.40 -11.43
N LEU A 86 4.68 0.95 -10.55
CA LEU A 86 4.96 2.26 -10.00
C LEU A 86 5.84 2.06 -8.77
N TRP A 87 7.05 2.62 -8.82
CA TRP A 87 7.89 2.79 -7.65
C TRP A 87 8.27 4.26 -7.53
N SER A 88 8.04 4.83 -6.35
CA SER A 88 8.47 6.19 -6.06
C SER A 88 8.93 6.29 -4.61
N SER A 89 10.13 6.86 -4.42
CA SER A 89 10.66 7.25 -3.11
C SER A 89 10.16 8.63 -2.66
N THR A 90 9.42 9.33 -3.53
CA THR A 90 8.80 10.63 -3.23
C THR A 90 7.29 10.53 -3.38
N ARG A 91 6.55 11.48 -2.78
CA ARG A 91 5.08 11.50 -2.87
C ARG A 91 4.63 11.78 -4.31
N PRO A 92 3.95 10.83 -4.98
CA PRO A 92 3.39 11.07 -6.31
C PRO A 92 2.26 12.11 -6.27
N ASN A 93 2.05 12.84 -7.36
CA ASN A 93 1.06 13.92 -7.43
C ASN A 93 -0.39 13.46 -7.19
N PHE A 94 -0.70 12.20 -7.47
CA PHE A 94 -2.02 11.60 -7.26
C PHE A 94 -2.26 11.15 -5.81
N ILE A 95 -1.25 11.19 -4.93
CA ILE A 95 -1.39 10.92 -3.49
C ILE A 95 -1.54 12.25 -2.77
N THR A 96 -2.71 12.50 -2.19
CA THR A 96 -2.96 13.72 -1.43
C THR A 96 -2.26 13.68 -0.06
N LYS A 97 -2.13 14.83 0.60
CA LYS A 97 -1.60 14.89 1.97
C LYS A 97 -2.51 14.09 2.94
N LEU A 98 -3.82 14.07 2.69
CA LEU A 98 -4.78 13.30 3.47
C LEU A 98 -4.52 11.79 3.33
N ASP A 99 -4.20 11.31 2.13
CA ASP A 99 -3.90 9.89 1.86
C ASP A 99 -2.65 9.38 2.59
N VAL A 100 -1.71 10.28 2.92
CA VAL A 100 -0.52 9.98 3.72
C VAL A 100 -0.83 10.02 5.22
N LEU A 101 -1.64 11.00 5.64
CA LEU A 101 -1.96 11.32 7.03
C LEU A 101 -3.10 10.49 7.63
N THR A 102 -3.91 9.79 6.84
CA THR A 102 -5.04 8.98 7.33
C THR A 102 -4.63 7.76 8.16
N GLY A 103 -3.34 7.61 8.50
CA GLY A 103 -2.90 6.72 9.57
C GLY A 103 -2.26 7.44 10.73
N ASN A 104 -2.68 8.69 11.02
CA ASN A 104 -2.56 9.23 12.37
C ASN A 104 -3.08 8.17 13.31
N THR A 105 -2.19 7.66 14.15
CA THR A 105 -2.54 6.91 15.34
C THR A 105 -3.73 7.63 15.95
N ILE A 106 -4.89 6.96 15.99
CA ILE A 106 -5.87 7.28 17.01
C ILE A 106 -5.16 6.83 18.28
N ASP A 107 -4.35 7.71 18.87
CA ASP A 107 -3.95 7.55 20.25
C ASP A 107 -5.27 7.58 21.02
N LEU A 108 -5.80 6.41 21.34
CA LEU A 108 -6.75 6.28 22.42
C LEU A 108 -5.97 6.71 23.67
N VAL A 109 -6.03 8.00 23.99
CA VAL A 109 -5.71 8.50 25.31
C VAL A 109 -6.69 7.81 26.25
N LYS A 110 -6.25 6.74 26.91
CA LYS A 110 -6.95 6.25 28.09
C LYS A 110 -6.75 7.30 29.18
N SER A 111 -7.85 7.95 29.56
CA SER A 111 -8.00 8.59 30.86
C SER A 111 -7.88 7.58 31.98
#